data_AF-A0A2P6TVM3-F1
#
_entry.id   AF-A0A2P6TVM3-F1
#
_cell.length_a   1.000
_cell.length_b   1.000
_cell.length_c   1.000
_cell.angle_alpha   90.00
_cell.angle_beta   90.00
_cell.angle_gamma   90.00
#
_symmetry.space_group_name_H-M   'P 1'
#
loop_
_entity.id
_entity.type
_entity.pdbx_description
1 polymer ?
#
loop_
_entity_poly.entity_id
_entity_poly.type
_entity_poly.pdbx_seq_one_letter_code
_entity_poly.pdbx_strand_id
1 'polypeptide(L)'
;MPALQIGPFFLGPPSTEQRAAVEASASSSTFSFPHVGVTRTAPPLPEAVAAQGWTLDHNRVQLGRGQAAYRKAQRLLQQWRHFDLGWASVNAPPVKQGAPVVVTARTLLCWSCNPLRISFVEEGALRPGQLQPWAGANRSGAGAKNGKSSKGSGSSGGSSGGSGSSRKNGNVAAASSSDASSSSSSSDPLARLLGVLTRGAGSRAAQQQQQAAVVRAPRGRRYAFAHTTLAGHQISGEERFAVAWNHEDDSVWYEIYTLSRPGSWITAATHPLLRAFQRKFAADSMAAMQREMLKP
;
A
#
# COMPACT_ATOMS: atom_id res chain seq x y z
N MET A 1 10.60 39.42 -15.10
CA MET A 1 10.50 39.00 -16.52
C MET A 1 10.00 37.57 -16.58
N PRO A 2 9.03 37.24 -17.45
CA PRO A 2 8.64 35.86 -17.72
C PRO A 2 9.77 35.09 -18.40
N ALA A 3 9.91 33.79 -18.12
CA ALA A 3 10.86 32.93 -18.81
C ALA A 3 10.32 32.58 -20.21
N LEU A 4 11.18 32.55 -21.24
CA LEU A 4 10.77 32.11 -22.57
C LEU A 4 10.30 30.65 -22.51
N GLN A 5 9.09 30.41 -23.00
CA GLN A 5 8.43 29.11 -23.01
C GLN A 5 8.44 28.51 -24.42
N ILE A 6 8.83 27.24 -24.54
CA ILE A 6 8.82 26.47 -25.78
C ILE A 6 8.08 25.16 -25.48
N GLY A 7 6.82 25.08 -25.92
CA GLY A 7 5.92 23.99 -25.55
C GLY A 7 5.72 23.93 -24.02
N PRO A 8 5.94 22.78 -23.36
CA PRO A 8 5.80 22.64 -21.91
C PRO A 8 7.08 22.98 -21.12
N PHE A 9 8.12 23.48 -21.79
CA PHE A 9 9.42 23.78 -21.19
C PHE A 9 9.72 25.27 -21.16
N PHE A 10 10.49 25.72 -20.18
CA PHE A 10 10.95 27.09 -20.02
C PHE A 10 12.49 27.12 -20.00
N LEU A 11 13.10 28.10 -20.69
CA LEU A 11 14.56 28.29 -20.72
C LEU A 11 15.14 28.96 -19.46
N GLY A 12 14.28 29.27 -18.48
CA GLY A 12 14.65 29.86 -17.19
C GLY A 12 13.60 29.50 -16.13
N PRO A 13 13.84 29.85 -14.85
CA PRO A 13 12.89 29.59 -13.78
C PRO A 13 11.53 30.25 -14.10
N PRO A 14 10.42 29.50 -14.12
CA PRO A 14 9.10 30.04 -14.44
C PRO A 14 8.68 31.10 -13.43
N SER A 15 8.12 32.22 -13.90
CA SER A 15 7.65 33.28 -13.01
C SER A 15 6.49 32.81 -12.12
N THR A 16 6.17 33.58 -11.08
CA THR A 16 4.98 33.29 -10.25
C THR A 16 3.69 33.36 -11.08
N GLU A 17 3.58 34.29 -12.02
CA GLU A 17 2.44 34.41 -12.96
C GLU A 17 2.35 33.19 -13.88
N GLN A 18 3.48 32.72 -14.43
CA GLN A 18 3.51 31.52 -15.30
C GLN A 18 3.07 30.27 -14.53
N ARG A 19 3.51 30.11 -13.27
CA ARG A 19 3.06 29.01 -12.41
C ARG A 19 1.58 29.12 -12.05
N ALA A 20 1.10 30.31 -11.72
CA ALA A 20 -0.32 30.56 -11.42
C ALA A 20 -1.23 30.30 -12.64
N ALA A 21 -0.79 30.63 -13.86
CA ALA A 21 -1.52 30.32 -15.09
C ALA A 21 -1.65 28.81 -15.34
N VAL A 22 -0.58 28.04 -15.07
CA VAL A 22 -0.61 26.57 -15.12
C VAL A 22 -1.51 25.98 -14.03
N GLU A 23 -1.52 26.57 -12.83
CA GLU A 23 -2.39 26.14 -11.72
C GLU A 23 -3.88 26.42 -11.99
N ALA A 24 -4.19 27.58 -12.58
CA ALA A 24 -5.54 27.92 -13.02
C ALA A 24 -6.04 26.93 -14.09
N SER A 25 -5.24 26.59 -15.10
CA SER A 25 -5.61 25.59 -16.12
C SER A 25 -5.72 24.17 -15.54
N ALA A 26 -4.90 23.84 -14.55
CA ALA A 26 -4.97 22.55 -13.84
C ALA A 26 -6.29 22.35 -13.06
N SER A 27 -7.02 23.43 -12.77
CA SER A 27 -8.33 23.36 -12.09
C SER A 27 -9.46 22.91 -13.03
N SER A 28 -9.44 23.34 -14.30
CA SER A 28 -10.52 23.09 -15.28
C SER A 28 -10.25 21.97 -16.30
N SER A 29 -8.99 21.56 -16.48
CA SER A 29 -8.61 20.53 -17.46
C SER A 29 -9.25 19.14 -17.19
N THR A 30 -9.18 18.25 -18.17
CA THR A 30 -9.53 16.82 -17.99
C THR A 30 -8.30 15.99 -17.60
N PHE A 31 -8.52 14.81 -17.00
CA PHE A 31 -7.45 13.84 -16.77
C PHE A 31 -6.98 13.21 -18.09
N SER A 32 -5.67 13.02 -18.26
CA SER A 32 -5.08 12.34 -19.43
C SER A 32 -4.86 10.84 -19.21
N PHE A 33 -5.21 10.33 -18.04
CA PHE A 33 -5.09 8.94 -17.64
C PHE A 33 -6.49 8.32 -17.47
N PRO A 34 -6.82 7.22 -18.17
CA PRO A 34 -8.19 6.68 -18.19
C PRO A 34 -8.57 5.93 -16.90
N HIS A 35 -7.60 5.39 -16.15
CA HIS A 35 -7.86 4.54 -14.98
C HIS A 35 -7.75 5.32 -13.66
N VAL A 36 -8.28 6.54 -13.61
CA VAL A 36 -8.20 7.44 -12.46
C VAL A 36 -8.63 6.73 -11.17
N GLY A 37 -7.77 6.73 -10.15
CA GLY A 37 -8.00 6.04 -8.88
C GLY A 37 -7.60 4.56 -8.84
N VAL A 38 -7.07 3.96 -9.91
CA VAL A 38 -6.68 2.53 -9.90
C VAL A 38 -5.57 2.22 -8.89
N THR A 39 -4.67 3.18 -8.63
CA THR A 39 -3.60 3.00 -7.64
C THR A 39 -4.14 2.89 -6.21
N ARG A 40 -5.38 3.35 -5.96
CA ARG A 40 -6.06 3.24 -4.67
C ARG A 40 -6.13 1.80 -4.19
N THR A 41 -6.59 0.90 -5.05
CA THR A 41 -6.80 -0.53 -4.71
C THR A 41 -5.50 -1.32 -4.78
N ALA A 42 -4.56 -0.92 -5.63
CA ALA A 42 -3.28 -1.59 -5.84
C ALA A 42 -2.31 -1.54 -4.64
N PRO A 43 -1.36 -2.50 -4.52
CA PRO A 43 -1.22 -3.71 -5.33
C PRO A 43 -2.20 -4.84 -4.92
N PRO A 44 -2.50 -5.80 -5.84
CA PRO A 44 -2.15 -5.81 -7.26
C PRO A 44 -3.00 -4.83 -8.07
N LEU A 45 -2.58 -4.52 -9.30
CA LEU A 45 -3.43 -3.83 -10.27
C LEU A 45 -4.54 -4.79 -10.78
N PRO A 46 -5.71 -4.30 -11.19
CA PRO A 46 -6.67 -5.08 -11.95
C PRO A 46 -6.01 -5.63 -13.23
N GLU A 47 -6.25 -6.91 -13.54
CA GLU A 47 -5.62 -7.61 -14.68
C GLU A 47 -5.81 -6.87 -16.01
N ALA A 48 -7.03 -6.40 -16.27
CA ALA A 48 -7.37 -5.63 -17.47
C ALA A 48 -6.56 -4.32 -17.60
N VAL A 49 -6.07 -3.75 -16.49
CA VAL A 49 -5.17 -2.58 -16.48
C VAL A 49 -3.72 -3.01 -16.62
N ALA A 50 -3.29 -4.04 -15.88
CA ALA A 50 -1.92 -4.58 -15.92
C ALA A 50 -1.51 -5.03 -17.34
N ALA A 51 -2.43 -5.60 -18.11
CA ALA A 51 -2.19 -6.05 -19.49
C ALA A 51 -1.88 -4.93 -20.50
N GLN A 52 -2.09 -3.65 -20.16
CA GLN A 52 -1.98 -2.53 -21.11
C GLN A 52 -0.57 -1.92 -21.24
N GLY A 53 0.47 -2.62 -20.77
CA GLY A 53 1.87 -2.22 -20.98
C GLY A 53 2.31 -0.95 -20.24
N TRP A 54 1.67 -0.62 -19.12
CA TRP A 54 2.06 0.51 -18.28
C TRP A 54 3.44 0.32 -17.65
N THR A 55 4.18 1.42 -17.50
CA THR A 55 5.36 1.45 -16.62
C THR A 55 4.88 1.59 -15.18
N LEU A 56 5.09 0.53 -14.39
CA LEU A 56 4.79 0.48 -12.96
C LEU A 56 6.07 0.64 -12.14
N ASP A 57 6.07 1.60 -11.22
CA ASP A 57 7.08 1.74 -10.18
C ASP A 57 6.42 1.61 -8.80
N HIS A 58 7.08 0.88 -7.89
CA HIS A 58 6.65 0.74 -6.51
C HIS A 58 7.89 0.81 -5.61
N ASN A 59 8.03 1.94 -4.91
CA ASN A 59 9.18 2.26 -4.08
C ASN A 59 8.72 2.43 -2.63
N ARG A 60 9.47 1.88 -1.67
CA ARG A 60 9.13 1.93 -0.25
C ARG A 60 10.36 2.12 0.62
N VAL A 61 10.21 2.86 1.71
CA VAL A 61 11.24 3.04 2.74
C VAL A 61 10.62 3.03 4.13
N GLN A 62 11.31 2.45 5.11
CA GLN A 62 10.88 2.51 6.50
C GLN A 62 11.24 3.88 7.09
N LEU A 63 10.26 4.50 7.75
CA LEU A 63 10.38 5.81 8.39
C LEU A 63 10.53 5.74 9.92
N GLY A 64 10.15 4.61 10.53
CA GLY A 64 10.24 4.43 11.97
C GLY A 64 9.34 3.32 12.48
N ARG A 65 8.87 3.47 13.72
CA ARG A 65 7.92 2.57 14.39
C ARG A 65 6.92 3.37 15.24
N GLY A 66 5.74 2.81 15.48
CA GLY A 66 4.76 3.35 16.40
C GLY A 66 3.85 4.44 15.83
N GLN A 67 2.74 4.66 16.55
CA GLN A 67 1.71 5.65 16.22
C GLN A 67 2.27 7.08 16.05
N ALA A 68 3.26 7.45 16.87
CA ALA A 68 3.90 8.77 16.81
C ALA A 68 4.63 8.98 15.48
N ALA A 69 5.40 7.99 15.02
CA ALA A 69 6.06 8.04 13.73
C ALA A 69 5.04 8.07 12.57
N TYR A 70 3.96 7.29 12.65
CA TYR A 70 2.87 7.32 11.67
C TYR A 70 2.23 8.71 11.56
N ARG A 71 1.86 9.33 12.69
CA ARG A 71 1.26 10.67 12.71
C ARG A 71 2.24 11.76 12.27
N LYS A 72 3.54 11.62 12.55
CA LYS A 72 4.58 12.53 12.02
C LYS A 72 4.69 12.40 10.50
N ALA A 73 4.87 11.19 9.99
CA ALA A 73 4.97 10.92 8.56
C ALA A 73 3.70 11.35 7.79
N GLN A 74 2.51 11.15 8.35
CA GLN A 74 1.25 11.65 7.78
C GLN A 74 1.27 13.19 7.63
N ARG A 75 1.69 13.94 8.67
CA ARG A 75 1.81 15.41 8.59
C ARG A 75 2.86 15.85 7.58
N LEU A 76 4.03 15.21 7.54
CA LEU A 76 5.09 15.51 6.57
C LEU A 76 4.64 15.27 5.12
N LEU A 77 3.85 14.22 4.89
CA LEU A 77 3.24 13.92 3.60
C LEU A 77 2.19 14.98 3.21
N GLN A 78 1.32 15.39 4.14
CA GLN A 78 0.35 16.48 3.96
C GLN A 78 1.00 17.85 3.73
N GLN A 79 2.18 18.08 4.29
CA GLN A 79 2.99 19.28 4.12
C GLN A 79 3.93 19.22 2.90
N TRP A 80 3.74 18.24 2.00
CA TRP A 80 4.53 18.05 0.78
C TRP A 80 6.06 17.94 1.00
N ARG A 81 6.51 17.55 2.20
CA ARG A 81 7.95 17.49 2.54
C ARG A 81 8.71 16.42 1.73
N HIS A 82 7.98 15.46 1.17
CA HIS A 82 8.47 14.49 0.18
C HIS A 82 8.83 15.09 -1.20
N PHE A 83 8.53 16.38 -1.43
CA PHE A 83 8.96 17.19 -2.59
C PHE A 83 10.07 18.21 -2.23
N ASP A 84 10.69 18.12 -1.05
CA ASP A 84 11.81 18.98 -0.63
C ASP A 84 13.14 18.52 -1.27
N LEU A 85 13.22 18.60 -2.61
CA LEU A 85 14.25 17.95 -3.43
C LEU A 85 15.31 18.92 -3.99
N GLY A 86 15.08 20.24 -3.91
CA GLY A 86 15.98 21.29 -4.42
C GLY A 86 16.00 21.45 -5.96
N TRP A 87 15.81 20.37 -6.73
CA TRP A 87 15.66 20.41 -8.19
C TRP A 87 14.19 20.38 -8.65
N ALA A 88 13.28 19.97 -7.78
CA ALA A 88 11.84 20.04 -7.98
C ALA A 88 11.15 20.64 -6.75
N SER A 89 10.02 21.28 -6.99
CA SER A 89 9.12 21.83 -5.97
C SER A 89 7.66 21.72 -6.44
N VAL A 90 6.72 21.97 -5.53
CA VAL A 90 5.28 21.90 -5.78
C VAL A 90 4.60 23.13 -5.20
N ASN A 91 3.46 23.54 -5.75
CA ASN A 91 2.61 24.61 -5.19
C ASN A 91 2.03 24.28 -3.79
N ALA A 92 2.25 23.05 -3.31
CA ALA A 92 1.89 22.56 -1.97
C ALA A 92 0.42 22.83 -1.56
N PRO A 93 -0.57 22.47 -2.40
CA PRO A 93 -1.98 22.72 -2.12
C PRO A 93 -2.45 21.87 -0.92
N PRO A 94 -3.57 22.23 -0.27
CA PRO A 94 -4.22 21.34 0.69
C PRO A 94 -4.48 19.97 0.07
N VAL A 95 -4.09 18.89 0.75
CA VAL A 95 -4.28 17.51 0.26
C VAL A 95 -5.75 17.12 0.34
N LYS A 96 -6.50 17.51 -0.69
CA LYS A 96 -7.93 17.29 -0.88
C LYS A 96 -8.19 16.89 -2.33
N GLN A 97 -9.11 15.95 -2.55
CA GLN A 97 -9.55 15.56 -3.90
C GLN A 97 -9.99 16.79 -4.70
N GLY A 98 -9.55 16.88 -5.95
CA GLY A 98 -9.81 18.01 -6.85
C GLY A 98 -8.81 19.17 -6.76
N ALA A 99 -7.91 19.21 -5.77
CA ALA A 99 -6.93 20.29 -5.65
C ALA A 99 -5.92 20.25 -6.84
N PRO A 100 -5.61 21.41 -7.47
CA PRO A 100 -4.62 21.50 -8.54
C PRO A 100 -3.21 21.38 -7.98
N VAL A 101 -2.40 20.53 -8.58
CA VAL A 101 -1.01 20.29 -8.21
C VAL A 101 -0.12 20.70 -9.38
N VAL A 102 0.84 21.59 -9.15
CA VAL A 102 1.81 22.00 -10.16
C VAL A 102 3.20 21.67 -9.67
N VAL A 103 3.80 20.63 -10.26
CA VAL A 103 5.19 20.27 -10.00
C VAL A 103 6.09 21.12 -10.91
N THR A 104 6.88 22.01 -10.31
CA THR A 104 7.90 22.78 -11.01
C THR A 104 9.25 22.08 -10.86
N ALA A 105 9.83 21.59 -11.96
CA ALA A 105 11.07 20.83 -11.93
C ALA A 105 12.10 21.39 -12.93
N ARG A 106 13.34 21.53 -12.46
CA ARG A 106 14.52 21.81 -13.29
C ARG A 106 15.18 20.49 -13.67
N THR A 107 15.26 20.20 -14.97
CA THR A 107 15.88 18.99 -15.50
C THR A 107 16.84 19.36 -16.62
N LEU A 108 18.14 19.07 -16.39
CA LEU A 108 19.24 19.51 -17.24
C LEU A 108 19.23 21.04 -17.45
N LEU A 109 18.90 21.47 -18.67
CA LEU A 109 18.92 22.87 -19.11
C LEU A 109 17.54 23.55 -19.06
N CYS A 110 16.46 22.78 -18.90
CA CYS A 110 15.10 23.28 -19.00
C CYS A 110 14.35 23.18 -17.66
N TRP A 111 13.43 24.11 -17.45
CA TRP A 111 12.40 24.01 -16.42
C TRP A 111 11.10 23.48 -17.03
N SER A 112 10.27 22.86 -16.21
CA SER A 112 8.91 22.41 -16.54
C SER A 112 7.96 22.77 -15.42
N CYS A 113 6.71 23.07 -15.76
CA CYS A 113 5.59 23.17 -14.82
C CYS A 113 4.55 22.14 -15.25
N ASN A 114 4.44 21.05 -14.50
CA ASN A 114 3.63 19.90 -14.87
C ASN A 114 2.31 19.94 -14.10
N PRO A 115 1.15 20.13 -14.78
CA PRO A 115 -0.15 20.22 -14.14
C PRO A 115 -0.75 18.83 -13.87
N LEU A 116 -1.08 18.58 -12.61
CA LEU A 116 -1.76 17.40 -12.10
C LEU A 116 -2.95 17.82 -11.24
N ARG A 117 -3.79 16.87 -10.83
CA ARG A 117 -4.86 17.10 -9.85
C ARG A 117 -4.97 15.91 -8.91
N ILE A 118 -5.24 16.17 -7.63
CA ILE A 118 -5.44 15.09 -6.64
C ILE A 118 -6.70 14.30 -7.03
N SER A 119 -6.52 13.06 -7.48
CA SER A 119 -7.59 12.16 -7.92
C SER A 119 -8.33 11.56 -6.73
N PHE A 120 -7.62 11.30 -5.63
CA PHE A 120 -8.22 10.90 -4.36
C PHE A 120 -7.34 11.18 -3.15
N VAL A 121 -7.98 11.18 -1.98
CA VAL A 121 -7.36 11.06 -0.65
C VAL A 121 -8.08 9.93 0.09
N GLU A 122 -7.39 9.22 0.97
CA GLU A 122 -7.98 8.24 1.87
C GLU A 122 -7.19 8.11 3.19
N GLU A 123 -7.91 7.84 4.27
CA GLU A 123 -7.35 7.28 5.50
C GLU A 123 -8.23 6.12 5.95
N GLY A 124 -7.63 5.02 6.40
CA GLY A 124 -8.40 3.87 6.86
C GLY A 124 -7.54 2.78 7.47
N ALA A 125 -8.20 1.66 7.80
CA ALA A 125 -7.50 0.40 8.04
C ALA A 125 -6.75 -0.04 6.77
N LEU A 126 -5.68 -0.81 6.95
CA LEU A 126 -5.06 -1.49 5.81
C LEU A 126 -6.06 -2.44 5.13
N ARG A 127 -5.74 -2.83 3.90
CA ARG A 127 -6.35 -3.95 3.19
C ARG A 127 -5.32 -5.09 3.07
N PRO A 128 -5.75 -6.35 2.97
CA PRO A 128 -4.84 -7.46 2.66
C PRO A 128 -4.03 -7.13 1.41
N GLY A 129 -2.74 -7.50 1.39
CA GLY A 129 -1.84 -7.19 0.27
C GLY A 129 -1.04 -5.87 0.39
N GLN A 130 -1.56 -4.87 1.10
CA GLN A 130 -0.91 -3.54 1.18
C GLN A 130 0.42 -3.51 1.96
N LEU A 131 0.60 -4.46 2.89
CA LEU A 131 1.86 -4.69 3.61
C LEU A 131 2.38 -6.11 3.39
N GLN A 132 2.41 -6.56 2.13
CA GLN A 132 3.21 -7.74 1.79
C GLN A 132 4.71 -7.41 1.95
N PRO A 133 5.53 -8.37 2.43
CA PRO A 133 6.96 -8.14 2.66
C PRO A 133 7.72 -8.06 1.35
N TRP A 134 8.47 -6.97 1.14
CA TRP A 134 9.53 -6.95 0.13
C TRP A 134 10.88 -7.22 0.81
N ALA A 135 11.23 -8.50 0.90
CA ALA A 135 12.59 -8.90 1.21
C ALA A 135 13.40 -8.93 -0.09
N GLY A 136 14.35 -8.00 -0.24
CA GLY A 136 15.35 -8.04 -1.30
C GLY A 136 14.92 -7.41 -2.62
N ALA A 137 15.40 -6.18 -2.87
CA ALA A 137 15.53 -5.71 -4.25
C ALA A 137 16.51 -6.63 -4.99
N ASN A 138 16.05 -7.44 -5.95
CA ASN A 138 16.97 -8.05 -6.90
C ASN A 138 16.36 -8.44 -8.25
N ARG A 139 17.20 -8.27 -9.29
CA ARG A 139 17.05 -8.70 -10.69
C ARG A 139 15.88 -8.08 -11.47
N SER A 140 16.18 -6.90 -12.00
CA SER A 140 15.96 -6.59 -13.41
C SER A 140 16.06 -7.84 -14.31
N GLY A 141 15.16 -7.99 -15.28
CA GLY A 141 15.13 -9.16 -16.17
C GLY A 141 16.46 -9.39 -16.90
N ALA A 142 17.08 -10.54 -16.64
CA ALA A 142 18.23 -11.04 -17.39
C ALA A 142 18.18 -12.57 -17.44
N GLY A 143 17.96 -13.11 -18.65
CA GLY A 143 18.33 -14.45 -19.09
C GLY A 143 17.90 -15.65 -18.23
N ALA A 144 16.87 -16.38 -18.67
CA ALA A 144 16.67 -17.77 -18.25
C ALA A 144 17.88 -18.63 -18.66
N LYS A 145 18.58 -19.22 -17.69
CA LYS A 145 19.46 -20.40 -17.89
C LYS A 145 19.37 -21.36 -16.71
N ASN A 146 19.20 -22.64 -17.01
CA ASN A 146 19.14 -23.74 -16.05
C ASN A 146 20.47 -23.93 -15.30
N GLY A 147 20.41 -24.33 -14.02
CA GLY A 147 21.59 -24.62 -13.19
C GLY A 147 21.25 -25.55 -12.02
N LYS A 148 21.66 -26.82 -12.15
CA LYS A 148 21.38 -27.98 -11.29
C LYS A 148 21.38 -27.78 -9.76
N SER A 149 20.52 -28.57 -9.12
CA SER A 149 20.56 -28.99 -7.71
C SER A 149 21.92 -29.53 -7.25
N SER A 150 22.28 -29.25 -5.99
CA SER A 150 23.11 -30.13 -5.16
C SER A 150 22.56 -30.18 -3.73
N LYS A 151 22.59 -31.36 -3.12
CA LYS A 151 22.09 -31.65 -1.77
C LYS A 151 23.18 -31.46 -0.70
N GLY A 152 22.75 -31.18 0.53
CA GLY A 152 23.49 -31.43 1.78
C GLY A 152 22.66 -30.92 2.97
N SER A 153 21.89 -31.72 3.71
CA SER A 153 22.25 -32.83 4.63
C SER A 153 23.18 -32.38 5.77
N GLY A 154 22.61 -32.10 6.94
CA GLY A 154 23.36 -31.72 8.15
C GLY A 154 22.53 -31.89 9.43
N SER A 155 22.96 -32.82 10.29
CA SER A 155 22.34 -33.26 11.56
C SER A 155 23.45 -33.56 12.58
N SER A 156 23.23 -33.67 13.89
CA SER A 156 21.98 -33.65 14.68
C SER A 156 22.30 -33.44 16.16
N GLY A 157 21.35 -32.89 16.93
CA GLY A 157 21.36 -32.95 18.41
C GLY A 157 21.47 -31.60 19.12
N GLY A 158 20.96 -31.44 20.34
CA GLY A 158 20.16 -32.40 21.12
C GLY A 158 19.71 -31.78 22.44
N SER A 159 18.50 -32.11 22.90
CA SER A 159 17.93 -31.63 24.18
C SER A 159 16.84 -32.56 24.71
N SER A 160 17.10 -33.26 25.81
CA SER A 160 16.08 -33.75 26.75
C SER A 160 16.75 -34.25 28.04
N GLY A 161 16.20 -33.89 29.20
CA GLY A 161 16.76 -34.25 30.50
C GLY A 161 16.17 -33.45 31.66
N GLY A 162 14.86 -33.56 31.87
CA GLY A 162 14.15 -32.83 32.94
C GLY A 162 13.13 -33.72 33.64
N SER A 163 13.52 -34.28 34.79
CA SER A 163 12.64 -35.05 35.68
C SER A 163 11.95 -34.12 36.69
N GLY A 164 10.65 -34.30 36.91
CA GLY A 164 9.90 -33.54 37.91
C GLY A 164 8.53 -34.16 38.16
N SER A 165 8.34 -34.77 39.34
CA SER A 165 7.12 -35.49 39.72
C SER A 165 6.43 -34.78 40.89
N SER A 166 5.11 -34.54 40.81
CA SER A 166 4.23 -34.61 41.98
C SER A 166 2.72 -34.51 41.70
N ARG A 167 2.03 -35.59 42.11
CA ARG A 167 0.86 -35.63 43.02
C ARG A 167 -0.38 -34.74 42.75
N LYS A 168 -1.46 -35.46 42.39
CA LYS A 168 -2.79 -35.48 43.03
C LYS A 168 -3.19 -34.29 43.93
N ASN A 169 -4.37 -33.76 43.65
CA ASN A 169 -5.47 -33.73 44.63
C ASN A 169 -6.81 -33.85 43.90
N GLY A 170 -7.82 -34.38 44.57
CA GLY A 170 -9.21 -34.33 44.12
C GLY A 170 -10.12 -34.03 45.30
N ASN A 171 -11.35 -33.60 45.04
CA ASN A 171 -12.47 -33.88 45.94
C ASN A 171 -13.81 -33.88 45.20
N VAL A 172 -14.84 -34.39 45.87
CA VAL A 172 -16.17 -34.79 45.37
C VAL A 172 -17.31 -33.87 45.83
N ALA A 173 -18.55 -34.21 45.42
CA ALA A 173 -19.85 -33.66 45.88
C ALA A 173 -20.20 -32.24 45.35
N ALA A 174 -21.43 -31.73 45.28
CA ALA A 174 -22.83 -32.23 45.38
C ALA A 174 -23.76 -31.06 44.93
N ALA A 175 -25.09 -31.15 44.71
CA ALA A 175 -26.06 -32.20 44.32
C ALA A 175 -27.43 -31.49 44.10
N SER A 176 -28.56 -32.22 43.98
CA SER A 176 -29.97 -31.72 44.01
C SER A 176 -30.44 -30.82 42.85
N SER A 177 -31.73 -30.54 42.64
CA SER A 177 -32.90 -31.41 42.36
C SER A 177 -34.17 -30.54 42.25
N SER A 178 -35.07 -30.78 41.28
CA SER A 178 -36.52 -30.54 41.42
C SER A 178 -37.33 -31.00 40.20
N ASP A 179 -38.59 -31.34 40.45
CA ASP A 179 -39.50 -32.06 39.55
C ASP A 179 -40.42 -31.15 38.70
N ALA A 180 -41.00 -31.70 37.62
CA ALA A 180 -42.46 -31.78 37.43
C ALA A 180 -42.88 -32.43 36.08
N SER A 181 -43.79 -33.40 36.20
CA SER A 181 -44.87 -33.86 35.29
C SER A 181 -45.40 -32.86 34.22
N SER A 182 -46.07 -33.24 33.12
CA SER A 182 -46.52 -34.50 32.45
C SER A 182 -47.00 -34.09 31.01
N SER A 183 -47.23 -34.89 29.96
CA SER A 183 -47.87 -36.21 29.83
C SER A 183 -47.68 -36.81 28.40
N SER A 184 -47.88 -38.14 28.29
CA SER A 184 -48.18 -38.98 27.10
C SER A 184 -48.01 -38.47 25.65
N SER A 185 -47.18 -39.16 24.84
CA SER A 185 -47.67 -40.12 23.81
C SER A 185 -46.54 -40.95 23.17
N SER A 186 -46.83 -42.22 22.85
CA SER A 186 -46.08 -43.21 22.03
C SER A 186 -44.54 -43.17 22.05
N SER A 187 -43.93 -44.08 22.81
CA SER A 187 -42.48 -44.34 22.80
C SER A 187 -42.07 -45.44 21.84
N ASP A 188 -41.34 -45.11 20.76
CA ASP A 188 -40.53 -46.07 20.00
C ASP A 188 -39.10 -46.11 20.61
N PRO A 189 -38.67 -47.23 21.22
CA PRO A 189 -37.36 -47.33 21.87
C PRO A 189 -36.19 -47.35 20.88
N LEU A 190 -36.38 -47.80 19.64
CA LEU A 190 -35.32 -47.84 18.62
C LEU A 190 -35.04 -46.44 18.06
N ALA A 191 -36.08 -45.61 17.88
CA ALA A 191 -35.94 -44.23 17.43
C ALA A 191 -35.10 -43.38 18.40
N ARG A 192 -35.22 -43.62 19.72
CA ARG A 192 -34.43 -42.89 20.73
C ARG A 192 -32.95 -43.26 20.73
N LEU A 193 -32.60 -44.53 20.53
CA LEU A 193 -31.19 -44.96 20.53
C LEU A 193 -30.42 -44.43 19.29
N LEU A 194 -31.07 -44.42 18.12
CA LEU A 194 -30.53 -43.83 16.89
C LEU A 194 -30.47 -42.29 16.94
N GLY A 195 -31.43 -41.63 17.61
CA GLY A 195 -31.46 -40.17 17.74
C GLY A 195 -30.39 -39.57 18.67
N VAL A 196 -29.87 -40.35 19.63
CA VAL A 196 -28.80 -39.91 20.54
C VAL A 196 -27.42 -40.05 19.89
N LEU A 197 -27.18 -41.13 19.13
CA LEU A 197 -25.87 -41.39 18.50
C LEU A 197 -25.53 -40.45 17.33
N THR A 198 -26.53 -39.78 16.74
CA THR A 198 -26.35 -38.90 15.56
C THR A 198 -26.19 -37.41 15.90
N ARG A 199 -26.61 -36.95 17.09
CA ARG A 199 -26.61 -35.51 17.46
C ARG A 199 -25.29 -34.94 17.97
N GLY A 200 -24.31 -35.78 18.32
CA GLY A 200 -23.03 -35.34 18.92
C GLY A 200 -21.90 -35.02 17.94
N ALA A 201 -21.84 -35.69 16.78
CA ALA A 201 -20.68 -35.61 15.88
C ALA A 201 -20.76 -34.42 14.90
N GLY A 202 -21.94 -34.19 14.29
CA GLY A 202 -22.13 -33.14 13.29
C GLY A 202 -22.06 -31.72 13.85
N SER A 203 -22.50 -31.50 15.10
CA SER A 203 -22.52 -30.18 15.74
C SER A 203 -21.12 -29.66 16.03
N ARG A 204 -20.22 -30.49 16.60
CA ARG A 204 -18.82 -30.10 16.81
C ARG A 204 -18.08 -29.84 15.50
N ALA A 205 -18.25 -30.70 14.48
CA ALA A 205 -17.62 -30.48 13.18
C ALA A 205 -18.11 -29.18 12.51
N ALA A 206 -19.43 -28.92 12.50
CA ALA A 206 -20.00 -27.70 11.95
C ALA A 206 -19.58 -26.44 12.73
N GLN A 207 -19.53 -26.51 14.07
CA GLN A 207 -19.15 -25.39 14.93
C GLN A 207 -17.63 -25.14 14.91
N GLN A 208 -16.81 -26.16 14.63
CA GLN A 208 -15.37 -26.05 14.39
C GLN A 208 -15.06 -25.61 12.95
N GLN A 209 -15.92 -25.91 11.97
CA GLN A 209 -15.87 -25.35 10.62
C GLN A 209 -16.42 -23.91 10.54
N GLN A 210 -17.32 -23.49 11.43
CA GLN A 210 -17.69 -22.07 11.59
C GLN A 210 -16.64 -21.25 12.34
N GLN A 211 -15.59 -21.89 12.87
CA GLN A 211 -14.33 -21.24 13.24
C GLN A 211 -13.33 -21.18 12.06
N ALA A 212 -13.75 -21.48 10.82
CA ALA A 212 -12.95 -21.25 9.63
C ALA A 212 -12.68 -19.74 9.47
N ALA A 213 -11.48 -19.36 9.90
CA ALA A 213 -10.81 -18.09 9.63
C ALA A 213 -11.76 -16.90 9.42
N VAL A 214 -12.15 -16.26 10.53
CA VAL A 214 -12.36 -14.81 10.51
C VAL A 214 -11.06 -14.21 9.97
N VAL A 215 -10.98 -13.95 8.66
CA VAL A 215 -10.93 -12.58 8.13
C VAL A 215 -10.13 -11.59 8.97
N ARG A 216 -8.97 -11.94 9.56
CA ARG A 216 -8.32 -11.15 10.62
C ARG A 216 -8.17 -9.72 10.11
N ALA A 217 -8.99 -8.83 10.66
CA ALA A 217 -9.11 -7.47 10.18
C ALA A 217 -7.70 -6.86 10.11
N PRO A 218 -7.29 -6.28 8.97
CA PRO A 218 -5.89 -5.89 8.77
C PRO A 218 -5.41 -4.98 9.89
N ARG A 219 -4.40 -5.45 10.62
CA ARG A 219 -3.93 -4.79 11.84
C ARG A 219 -2.97 -3.66 11.51
N GLY A 220 -3.50 -2.59 10.93
CA GLY A 220 -2.72 -1.40 10.62
C GLY A 220 -3.55 -0.28 10.01
N ARG A 221 -2.92 0.87 9.78
CA ARG A 221 -3.54 2.05 9.15
C ARG A 221 -2.76 2.50 7.94
N ARG A 222 -3.45 3.09 6.96
CA ARG A 222 -2.85 3.81 5.83
C ARG A 222 -3.48 5.18 5.70
N TYR A 223 -2.65 6.19 5.46
CA TYR A 223 -3.03 7.47 4.87
C TYR A 223 -2.42 7.52 3.48
N ALA A 224 -3.21 7.84 2.46
CA ALA A 224 -2.74 7.94 1.09
C ALA A 224 -3.46 9.05 0.32
N PHE A 225 -2.78 9.59 -0.68
CA PHE A 225 -3.42 10.35 -1.75
C PHE A 225 -2.73 10.02 -3.07
N ALA A 226 -3.41 10.30 -4.18
CA ALA A 226 -2.78 10.25 -5.49
C ALA A 226 -3.08 11.52 -6.27
N HIS A 227 -2.13 11.90 -7.14
CA HIS A 227 -2.38 12.89 -8.17
C HIS A 227 -2.22 12.26 -9.56
N THR A 228 -3.12 12.65 -10.44
CA THR A 228 -3.23 12.14 -11.80
C THR A 228 -2.88 13.23 -12.81
N THR A 229 -2.22 12.84 -13.89
CA THR A 229 -1.81 13.75 -14.97
C THR A 229 -3.03 14.33 -15.71
N LEU A 230 -2.92 15.58 -16.13
CA LEU A 230 -3.96 16.27 -16.89
C LEU A 230 -3.66 16.27 -18.40
N ALA A 231 -4.64 16.68 -19.21
CA ALA A 231 -4.44 16.97 -20.62
C ALA A 231 -3.30 17.99 -20.82
N GLY A 232 -2.48 17.79 -21.86
CA GLY A 232 -1.27 18.59 -22.09
C GLY A 232 -0.01 18.13 -21.34
N HIS A 233 -0.13 17.23 -20.35
CA HIS A 233 1.03 16.63 -19.70
C HIS A 233 1.73 15.62 -20.63
N GLN A 234 3.05 15.68 -20.68
CA GLN A 234 3.96 14.83 -21.46
C GLN A 234 3.95 13.34 -21.04
N ILE A 235 3.25 13.01 -19.95
CA ILE A 235 3.11 11.68 -19.34
C ILE A 235 1.63 11.49 -19.06
N SER A 236 1.12 10.28 -19.27
CA SER A 236 -0.22 9.85 -18.86
C SER A 236 -0.06 8.86 -17.71
N GLY A 237 -0.61 9.16 -16.52
CA GLY A 237 -0.44 8.31 -15.34
C GLY A 237 -1.09 8.83 -14.05
N GLU A 238 -0.99 8.01 -13.01
CA GLU A 238 -1.37 8.31 -11.63
C GLU A 238 -0.23 7.92 -10.68
N GLU A 239 0.09 8.80 -9.75
CA GLU A 239 1.12 8.60 -8.72
C GLU A 239 0.50 8.71 -7.34
N ARG A 240 0.57 7.62 -6.57
CA ARG A 240 0.08 7.52 -5.20
C ARG A 240 1.22 7.60 -4.21
N PHE A 241 1.09 8.51 -3.26
CA PHE A 241 1.91 8.56 -2.05
C PHE A 241 1.13 8.01 -0.88
N ALA A 242 1.78 7.19 -0.05
CA ALA A 242 1.15 6.67 1.17
C ALA A 242 2.13 6.59 2.34
N VAL A 243 1.56 6.72 3.53
CA VAL A 243 2.19 6.32 4.79
C VAL A 243 1.35 5.20 5.38
N ALA A 244 1.99 4.08 5.73
CA ALA A 244 1.35 2.91 6.30
C ALA A 244 2.00 2.54 7.64
N TRP A 245 1.20 2.23 8.65
CA TRP A 245 1.64 1.69 9.94
C TRP A 245 1.15 0.25 10.07
N ASN A 246 2.09 -0.68 10.16
CA ASN A 246 1.84 -2.06 10.52
C ASN A 246 1.71 -2.15 12.05
N HIS A 247 0.60 -2.64 12.60
CA HIS A 247 0.51 -2.91 14.04
C HIS A 247 1.03 -4.33 14.38
N GLU A 248 1.45 -5.15 13.41
CA GLU A 248 1.96 -6.50 13.68
C GLU A 248 3.44 -6.50 14.08
N ASP A 249 4.26 -5.68 13.41
CA ASP A 249 5.67 -5.44 13.75
C ASP A 249 5.93 -3.98 14.19
N ASP A 250 4.87 -3.18 14.37
CA ASP A 250 4.91 -1.75 14.69
C ASP A 250 5.61 -0.84 13.65
N SER A 251 5.99 -1.34 12.46
CA SER A 251 6.76 -0.57 11.48
C SER A 251 5.93 0.49 10.74
N VAL A 252 6.54 1.64 10.47
CA VAL A 252 5.96 2.74 9.68
C VAL A 252 6.73 2.89 8.37
N TRP A 253 6.01 2.86 7.26
CA TRP A 253 6.55 2.90 5.90
C TRP A 253 6.01 4.10 5.11
N TYR A 254 6.87 4.68 4.28
CA TYR A 254 6.47 5.53 3.17
C TYR A 254 6.51 4.72 1.86
N GLU A 255 5.56 4.99 0.97
CA GLU A 255 5.34 4.29 -0.28
C GLU A 255 5.07 5.30 -1.41
N ILE A 256 5.71 5.08 -2.56
CA ILE A 256 5.42 5.74 -3.84
C ILE A 256 5.01 4.64 -4.80
N TYR A 257 3.79 4.70 -5.33
CA TYR A 257 3.22 3.74 -6.27
C TYR A 257 2.75 4.47 -7.52
N THR A 258 3.47 4.32 -8.62
CA THR A 258 3.32 5.14 -9.83
C THR A 258 3.00 4.27 -11.03
N LEU A 259 1.89 4.56 -11.71
CA LEU A 259 1.55 3.95 -12.99
C LEU A 259 1.64 5.03 -14.08
N SER A 260 2.47 4.81 -15.11
CA SER A 260 2.73 5.84 -16.12
C SER A 260 2.99 5.27 -17.51
N ARG A 261 2.77 6.09 -18.54
CA ARG A 261 3.22 5.88 -19.92
C ARG A 261 3.63 7.21 -20.57
N PRO A 262 4.52 7.22 -21.57
CA PRO A 262 4.80 8.40 -22.38
C PRO A 262 3.51 8.97 -22.99
N GLY A 263 3.32 10.29 -22.95
CA GLY A 263 2.15 10.97 -23.53
C GLY A 263 2.21 11.14 -25.06
N SER A 264 3.37 10.92 -25.67
CA SER A 264 3.58 10.98 -27.13
C SER A 264 4.73 10.08 -27.59
N TRP A 265 4.81 9.82 -28.90
CA TRP A 265 5.93 9.10 -29.50
C TRP A 265 7.27 9.87 -29.37
N ILE A 266 7.24 11.20 -29.36
CA ILE A 266 8.43 12.04 -29.12
C ILE A 266 8.94 11.82 -27.68
N THR A 267 8.04 11.68 -26.71
CA THR A 267 8.38 11.31 -25.32
C THR A 267 8.90 9.87 -25.22
N ALA A 268 8.56 8.97 -26.14
CA ALA A 268 9.14 7.63 -26.18
C ALA A 268 10.63 7.66 -26.60
N ALA A 269 11.04 8.59 -27.47
CA ALA A 269 12.46 8.78 -27.81
C ALA A 269 13.30 9.27 -26.61
N THR A 270 12.71 10.06 -25.70
CA THR A 270 13.37 10.52 -24.46
C THR A 270 13.19 9.56 -23.27
N HIS A 271 12.61 8.37 -23.49
CA HIS A 271 12.24 7.45 -22.42
C HIS A 271 13.38 7.04 -21.46
N PRO A 272 14.62 6.74 -21.90
CA PRO A 272 15.70 6.40 -20.96
C PRO A 272 16.00 7.52 -19.94
N LEU A 273 15.94 8.78 -20.40
CA LEU A 273 16.12 9.96 -19.57
C LEU A 273 14.94 10.15 -18.60
N LEU A 274 13.71 9.95 -19.09
CA LEU A 274 12.50 9.98 -18.26
C LEU A 274 12.55 8.91 -17.14
N ARG A 275 12.96 7.67 -17.46
CA ARG A 275 13.14 6.60 -16.46
C ARG A 275 14.24 6.92 -15.45
N ALA A 276 15.30 7.62 -15.84
CA ALA A 276 16.31 8.11 -14.91
C ALA A 276 15.73 9.16 -13.95
N PHE A 277 14.92 10.11 -14.44
CA PHE A 277 14.25 11.10 -13.60
C PHE A 277 13.20 10.50 -12.65
N GLN A 278 12.39 9.53 -13.10
CA GLN A 278 11.42 8.85 -12.23
C GLN A 278 12.11 8.09 -11.08
N ARG A 279 13.22 7.38 -11.37
CA ARG A 279 14.03 6.72 -10.33
C ARG A 279 14.69 7.73 -9.38
N LYS A 280 15.23 8.84 -9.91
CA LYS A 280 15.81 9.91 -9.09
C LYS A 280 14.76 10.54 -8.17
N PHE A 281 13.57 10.85 -8.69
CA PHE A 281 12.46 11.37 -7.90
C PHE A 281 12.09 10.44 -6.75
N ALA A 282 11.89 9.15 -7.02
CA ALA A 282 11.56 8.19 -5.98
C ALA A 282 12.64 8.10 -4.89
N ALA A 283 13.93 8.03 -5.29
CA ALA A 283 15.05 7.97 -4.35
C ALA A 283 15.17 9.24 -3.49
N ASP A 284 15.16 10.43 -4.10
CA ASP A 284 15.28 11.69 -3.38
C ASP A 284 14.06 11.95 -2.49
N SER A 285 12.86 11.57 -2.93
CA SER A 285 11.60 11.73 -2.17
C SER A 285 11.56 10.83 -0.92
N MET A 286 12.02 9.58 -1.05
CA MET A 286 12.21 8.68 0.11
C MET A 286 13.26 9.22 1.08
N ALA A 287 14.40 9.71 0.58
CA ALA A 287 15.45 10.32 1.39
C ALA A 287 14.98 11.61 2.08
N ALA A 288 14.15 12.43 1.43
CA ALA A 288 13.53 13.60 2.02
C ALA A 288 12.61 13.21 3.19
N MET A 289 11.71 12.24 3.00
CA MET A 289 10.86 11.75 4.10
C MET A 289 11.68 11.22 5.28
N GLN A 290 12.75 10.45 5.04
CA GLN A 290 13.63 9.99 6.12
C GLN A 290 14.32 11.15 6.85
N ARG A 291 14.89 12.12 6.12
CA ARG A 291 15.53 13.32 6.69
C ARG A 291 14.59 14.11 7.59
N GLU A 292 13.34 14.28 7.17
CA GLU A 292 12.34 15.04 7.92
C GLU A 292 11.81 14.29 9.16
N MET A 293 11.84 12.95 9.14
CA MET A 293 11.52 12.15 10.32
C MET A 293 12.57 12.30 11.44
N LEU A 294 13.83 12.59 11.10
CA LEU A 294 14.95 12.79 12.03
C LEU A 294 15.01 14.18 12.68
N LYS A 295 14.35 15.19 12.12
CA LYS A 295 14.16 16.49 12.80
C LYS A 295 13.40 16.27 14.12
N PRO A 296 13.52 17.12 15.15
CA PRO A 296 12.63 17.04 16.33
C PRO A 296 11.14 17.16 15.92
#